data_AF-A9A3R9-F1
#
_entry.id   AF-A9A3R9-F1
#
_cell.length_a   1.000
_cell.length_b   1.000
_cell.length_c   1.000
_cell.angle_alpha   90.00
_cell.angle_beta   90.00
_cell.angle_gamma   90.00
#
_symmetry.space_group_name_H-M   'P 1'
#
loop_
_entity.id
_entity.type
_entity.pdbx_description
1 polymer ?
#
loop_
_entity_poly.entity_id
_entity_poly.type
_entity_poly.pdbx_seq_one_letter_code
_entity_poly.pdbx_strand_id
1 'polypeptide(L)'
;MRLEVGIIVVVGIFVSISLGLIISNPDATPKSVSFAKYSDELYQINQLSNKYYVMEDMQKFEESKKQMQEILREIFYDYLELEISNVELIEGQYPFRDSSAWVEKFDLDPDSVCNFEKQIPLHMQLITQTENYERFAKKYSHYNLTLSILDERSYMSNVHYGLIAENDKNQSASTYFHIDSCNNERTDKELLFLSCFDENTHYRYATFNYDDIVSSYSNSHFCKAELDPWRQSVYEYGQKLTEERRAFEMEHMMNIENHEEQLEVFAEMNKQGDLGNIVWSIVHGKFDDQKTQDMIKQYEKQHGSLPDELLELIENRNEN
;
A
#
# COMPACT_ATOMS: atom_id res chain seq x y z
N MET A 1 19.95 40.93 41.27
CA MET A 1 20.89 39.79 41.27
C MET A 1 20.38 38.48 41.89
N ARG A 2 19.75 38.41 43.07
CA ARG A 2 19.23 37.10 43.58
C ARG A 2 17.85 36.69 43.04
N LEU A 3 17.04 37.64 42.56
CA LEU A 3 15.70 37.35 42.03
C LEU A 3 15.73 36.90 40.56
N GLU A 4 16.64 37.45 39.75
CA GLU A 4 16.72 37.17 38.30
C GLU A 4 17.31 35.78 38.00
N VAL A 5 18.21 35.27 38.85
CA VAL A 5 18.76 33.91 38.74
C VAL A 5 17.70 32.85 39.06
N GLY A 6 16.75 33.15 39.95
CA GLY A 6 15.66 32.23 40.28
C GLY A 6 14.68 32.02 39.12
N ILE A 7 14.40 33.07 38.33
CA ILE A 7 13.47 32.99 37.20
C ILE A 7 14.09 32.21 36.03
N ILE A 8 15.40 32.40 35.76
CA ILE A 8 16.10 31.68 34.68
C ILE A 8 16.18 30.18 34.99
N VAL A 9 16.37 29.79 36.25
CA VAL A 9 16.39 28.36 36.65
C VAL A 9 15.00 27.73 36.54
N VAL A 10 13.92 28.44 36.92
CA VAL A 10 12.55 27.92 36.80
C VAL A 10 12.11 27.80 35.34
N VAL A 11 12.46 28.76 34.48
CA VAL A 11 12.18 28.69 33.04
C VAL A 11 13.02 27.60 32.36
N GLY A 12 14.29 27.41 32.76
CA GLY A 12 15.13 26.32 32.27
C GLY A 12 14.58 24.93 32.63
N ILE A 13 14.04 24.75 33.85
CA ILE A 13 13.38 23.50 34.26
C ILE A 13 12.07 23.29 33.50
N PHE A 14 11.26 24.34 33.28
CA PHE A 14 10.04 24.20 32.48
C PHE A 14 10.33 23.86 31.02
N VAL A 15 11.32 24.47 30.37
CA VAL A 15 11.72 24.12 28.99
C VAL A 15 12.29 22.70 28.92
N SER A 16 12.96 22.22 29.98
CA SER A 16 13.49 20.86 30.05
C SER A 16 12.39 19.81 30.30
N ILE A 17 11.35 20.14 31.07
CA ILE A 17 10.18 19.28 31.27
C ILE A 17 9.32 19.26 30.00
N SER A 18 9.20 20.38 29.28
CA SER A 18 8.54 20.43 27.97
C SER A 18 9.32 19.63 26.91
N LEU A 19 10.66 19.71 26.87
CA LEU A 19 11.46 18.89 25.95
C LEU A 19 11.48 17.41 26.37
N GLY A 20 11.42 17.11 27.68
CA GLY A 20 11.30 15.74 28.20
C GLY A 20 9.92 15.10 28.00
N LEU A 21 8.90 15.89 27.65
CA LEU A 21 7.59 15.41 27.22
C LEU A 21 7.46 15.26 25.69
N ILE A 22 8.46 15.73 24.92
CA ILE A 22 8.49 15.63 23.45
C ILE A 22 9.43 14.50 22.98
N ILE A 23 10.26 13.95 23.87
CA ILE A 23 10.99 12.71 23.61
C ILE A 23 10.25 11.58 24.33
N SER A 24 9.16 11.12 23.70
CA SER A 24 8.57 9.83 24.01
C SER A 24 9.68 8.78 23.92
N ASN A 25 9.99 8.13 25.04
CA ASN A 25 10.90 7.00 25.07
C ASN A 25 10.34 5.93 24.10
N PRO A 26 11.06 5.51 23.04
CA PRO A 26 10.53 4.55 22.07
C PRO A 26 10.22 3.17 22.70
N ASP A 27 10.74 2.90 23.89
CA ASP A 27 10.44 1.72 24.70
C ASP A 27 9.25 1.89 25.66
N ALA A 28 8.69 3.10 25.79
CA ALA A 28 7.47 3.31 26.53
C ALA A 28 6.29 2.95 25.63
N THR A 29 6.00 1.65 25.55
CA THR A 29 4.74 1.13 25.01
C THR A 29 3.60 1.96 25.58
N PRO A 30 2.68 2.50 24.76
CA PRO A 30 1.51 3.19 25.27
C PRO A 30 0.82 2.30 26.31
N LYS A 31 0.33 2.89 27.41
CA LYS A 31 -0.55 2.19 28.35
C LYS A 31 -1.93 1.99 27.69
N SER A 32 -1.97 1.18 26.65
CA SER A 32 -3.17 0.72 25.96
C SER A 32 -3.33 -0.78 26.20
N VAL A 33 -4.49 -1.34 25.84
CA VAL A 33 -4.83 -2.75 26.03
C VAL A 33 -3.67 -3.68 25.66
N SER A 34 -3.40 -4.73 26.47
CA SER A 34 -2.28 -5.63 26.18
C SER A 34 -2.46 -6.28 24.81
N PHE A 35 -1.43 -6.19 23.97
CA PHE A 35 -1.27 -6.86 22.67
C PHE A 35 -2.09 -8.15 22.50
N ALA A 36 -1.91 -9.08 23.44
CA ALA A 36 -2.56 -10.40 23.43
C ALA A 36 -4.09 -10.35 23.39
N LYS A 37 -4.72 -9.36 24.04
CA LYS A 37 -6.16 -9.18 24.04
C LYS A 37 -6.66 -8.84 22.62
N TYR A 38 -6.04 -7.87 21.95
CA TYR A 38 -6.42 -7.50 20.59
C TYR A 38 -6.18 -8.65 19.61
N SER A 39 -5.05 -9.33 19.73
CA SER A 39 -4.74 -10.50 18.91
C SER A 39 -5.82 -11.59 18.99
N ASP A 40 -6.26 -11.93 20.21
CA ASP A 40 -7.29 -12.94 20.40
C ASP A 40 -8.67 -12.47 19.92
N GLU A 41 -9.04 -11.22 20.16
CA GLU A 41 -10.32 -10.66 19.70
C GLU A 41 -10.43 -10.65 18.17
N LEU A 42 -9.41 -10.18 17.46
CA LEU A 42 -9.36 -10.20 16.00
C LEU A 42 -9.48 -11.63 15.46
N TYR A 43 -8.75 -12.58 16.04
CA TYR A 43 -8.84 -13.98 15.66
C TYR A 43 -10.26 -14.54 15.81
N GLN A 44 -10.91 -14.31 16.95
CA GLN A 44 -12.25 -14.82 17.18
C GLN A 44 -13.28 -14.22 16.21
N ILE A 45 -13.19 -12.92 15.92
CA ILE A 45 -14.08 -12.28 14.95
C ILE A 45 -13.85 -12.86 13.56
N ASN A 46 -12.59 -13.03 13.14
CA ASN A 46 -12.27 -13.62 11.84
C ASN A 46 -12.83 -15.05 11.70
N GLN A 47 -12.74 -15.87 12.76
CA GLN A 47 -13.31 -17.22 12.78
C GLN A 47 -14.84 -17.21 12.69
N LEU A 48 -15.50 -16.27 13.36
CA LEU A 48 -16.96 -16.09 13.27
C LEU A 48 -17.38 -15.64 11.86
N SER A 49 -16.68 -14.65 11.29
CA SER A 49 -16.94 -14.17 9.93
C SER A 49 -16.76 -15.29 8.89
N ASN A 50 -15.69 -16.09 9.00
CA ASN A 50 -15.50 -17.29 8.17
C ASN A 50 -16.69 -18.25 8.27
N LYS A 51 -17.14 -18.55 9.49
CA LYS A 51 -18.29 -19.42 9.71
C LYS A 51 -19.57 -18.88 9.07
N TYR A 52 -19.86 -17.59 9.24
CA TYR A 52 -21.06 -16.98 8.67
C TYR A 52 -21.02 -16.91 7.14
N TYR A 53 -19.85 -16.62 6.58
CA TYR A 53 -19.62 -16.62 5.14
C TYR A 53 -19.88 -18.00 4.52
N VAL A 54 -19.31 -19.07 5.10
CA VAL A 54 -19.52 -20.46 4.64
C VAL A 54 -20.98 -20.92 4.79
N MET A 55 -21.69 -20.39 5.79
CA MET A 55 -23.11 -20.68 6.01
C MET A 55 -24.05 -19.81 5.16
N GLU A 56 -23.52 -18.89 4.35
CA GLU A 56 -24.29 -17.89 3.58
C GLU A 56 -25.20 -17.00 4.46
N ASP A 57 -24.88 -16.87 5.75
CA ASP A 57 -25.60 -15.99 6.69
C ASP A 57 -25.05 -14.56 6.55
N MET A 58 -25.41 -13.91 5.44
CA MET A 58 -24.85 -12.60 5.06
C MET A 58 -25.14 -11.51 6.08
N GLN A 59 -26.26 -11.59 6.82
CA GLN A 59 -26.56 -10.62 7.86
C GLN A 59 -25.52 -10.70 8.99
N LYS A 60 -25.26 -11.90 9.53
CA LYS A 60 -24.27 -12.08 10.60
C LYS A 60 -22.85 -11.85 10.11
N PHE A 61 -22.57 -12.19 8.85
CA PHE A 61 -21.30 -11.86 8.22
C PHE A 61 -21.04 -10.35 8.26
N GLU A 62 -21.98 -9.53 7.76
CA GLU A 62 -21.83 -8.06 7.79
C GLU A 62 -21.74 -7.50 9.21
N GLU A 63 -22.52 -8.02 10.16
CA GLU A 63 -22.42 -7.63 11.58
C GLU A 63 -21.00 -7.92 12.14
N SER A 64 -20.45 -9.10 11.86
CA SER A 64 -19.11 -9.48 12.30
C SER A 64 -17.99 -8.69 11.60
N LYS A 65 -18.16 -8.36 10.31
CA LYS A 65 -17.25 -7.48 9.55
C LYS A 65 -17.20 -6.09 10.17
N LYS A 66 -18.35 -5.55 10.53
CA LYS A 66 -18.46 -4.24 11.17
C LYS A 66 -17.75 -4.21 12.53
N GLN A 67 -17.91 -5.29 13.32
CA GLN A 67 -17.20 -5.46 14.58
C GLN A 67 -15.68 -5.52 14.37
N MET A 68 -15.20 -6.23 13.35
CA MET A 68 -13.77 -6.26 12.99
C MET A 68 -13.25 -4.85 12.68
N GLN A 69 -13.98 -4.08 11.87
CA GLN A 69 -13.63 -2.70 11.52
C GLN A 69 -13.56 -1.79 12.74
N GLU A 70 -14.51 -1.92 13.68
CA GLU A 70 -14.53 -1.14 14.93
C GLU A 70 -13.31 -1.43 15.80
N ILE A 71 -12.96 -2.70 16.02
CA ILE A 71 -11.78 -3.07 16.81
C ILE A 71 -10.49 -2.62 16.12
N LEU A 72 -10.40 -2.75 14.80
CA LEU A 72 -9.24 -2.26 14.06
C LEU A 72 -9.09 -0.74 14.21
N ARG A 73 -10.17 0.05 14.22
CA ARG A 73 -10.08 1.49 14.50
C ARG A 73 -9.50 1.79 15.89
N GLU A 74 -9.90 1.02 16.90
CA GLU A 74 -9.35 1.15 18.25
C GLU A 74 -7.85 0.83 18.30
N ILE A 75 -7.45 -0.31 17.74
CA ILE A 75 -6.03 -0.72 17.64
C ILE A 75 -5.22 0.38 16.96
N PHE A 76 -5.72 0.92 15.85
CA PHE A 76 -5.00 1.95 15.11
C PHE A 76 -4.81 3.23 15.92
N TYR A 77 -5.83 3.65 16.66
CA TYR A 77 -5.68 4.79 17.55
C TYR A 77 -4.66 4.50 18.67
N ASP A 78 -4.72 3.31 19.28
CA ASP A 78 -3.87 2.92 20.40
C ASP A 78 -2.39 2.72 20.02
N TYR A 79 -2.11 2.30 18.77
CA TYR A 79 -0.75 2.03 18.29
C TYR A 79 -0.20 3.10 17.37
N LEU A 80 -0.99 3.61 16.42
CA LEU A 80 -0.56 4.63 15.46
C LEU A 80 -0.88 6.06 15.93
N GLU A 81 -1.63 6.27 17.01
CA GLU A 81 -2.02 7.62 17.46
C GLU A 81 -2.69 8.47 16.34
N LEU A 82 -3.33 7.81 15.37
CA LEU A 82 -4.05 8.42 14.27
C LEU A 82 -5.55 8.15 14.40
N GLU A 83 -6.37 9.17 14.21
CA GLU A 83 -7.82 9.01 14.18
C GLU A 83 -8.25 8.44 12.82
N ILE A 84 -8.47 7.13 12.78
CA ILE A 84 -8.94 6.43 11.58
C ILE A 84 -10.47 6.61 11.45
N SER A 85 -10.86 7.24 10.35
CA SER A 85 -12.26 7.48 9.99
C SER A 85 -12.93 6.21 9.47
N ASN A 86 -12.22 5.43 8.65
CA ASN A 86 -12.74 4.22 8.02
C ASN A 86 -11.71 3.09 7.98
N VAL A 87 -12.19 1.84 8.03
CA VAL A 87 -11.37 0.64 7.83
C VAL A 87 -11.97 -0.16 6.69
N GLU A 88 -11.20 -0.35 5.62
CA GLU A 88 -11.56 -1.14 4.46
C GLU A 88 -11.00 -2.56 4.59
N LEU A 89 -11.93 -3.50 4.62
CA LEU A 89 -11.67 -4.94 4.49
C LEU A 89 -12.14 -5.34 3.10
N ILE A 90 -11.19 -5.57 2.19
CA ILE A 90 -11.46 -5.74 0.75
C ILE A 90 -12.31 -7.00 0.49
N GLU A 91 -13.33 -6.86 -0.37
CA GLU A 91 -14.24 -7.93 -0.74
C GLU A 91 -13.47 -9.08 -1.43
N GLY A 92 -13.77 -10.33 -1.06
CA GLY A 92 -13.05 -11.52 -1.52
C GLY A 92 -11.73 -11.81 -0.79
N GLN A 93 -11.29 -10.88 0.07
CA GLN A 93 -10.08 -10.96 0.89
C GLN A 93 -10.39 -10.98 2.39
N TYR A 94 -11.60 -10.55 2.75
CA TYR A 94 -12.24 -10.79 4.04
C TYR A 94 -13.46 -11.71 3.89
N PRO A 95 -13.69 -12.69 4.78
CA PRO A 95 -12.90 -12.99 5.98
C PRO A 95 -11.49 -13.49 5.61
N PHE A 96 -10.51 -13.18 6.45
CA PHE A 96 -9.13 -13.60 6.19
C PHE A 96 -9.09 -15.12 6.23
N ARG A 97 -8.57 -15.73 5.17
CA ARG A 97 -8.49 -17.19 5.07
C ARG A 97 -7.48 -17.70 6.09
N ASP A 98 -7.81 -18.82 6.71
CA ASP A 98 -6.85 -19.52 7.56
C ASP A 98 -5.69 -20.09 6.72
N SER A 99 -4.61 -20.44 7.41
CA SER A 99 -3.43 -21.02 6.76
C SER A 99 -3.72 -22.30 6.00
N SER A 100 -4.64 -23.13 6.49
CA SER A 100 -4.99 -24.43 5.90
C SER A 100 -5.63 -24.27 4.52
N ALA A 101 -6.51 -23.29 4.36
CA ALA A 101 -7.19 -22.99 3.09
C ALA A 101 -6.22 -22.46 2.02
N TRP A 102 -5.17 -21.75 2.42
CA TRP A 102 -4.12 -21.27 1.50
C TRP A 102 -3.17 -22.40 1.08
N VAL A 103 -2.74 -23.22 2.05
CA VAL A 103 -1.91 -24.42 1.82
C VAL A 103 -2.57 -25.33 0.80
N GLU A 104 -3.86 -25.61 0.96
CA GLU A 104 -4.61 -26.47 0.03
C GLU A 104 -4.73 -25.84 -1.36
N LYS A 105 -5.00 -24.54 -1.45
CA LYS A 105 -5.27 -23.87 -2.73
C LYS A 105 -4.02 -23.64 -3.58
N PHE A 106 -2.86 -23.44 -2.95
CA PHE A 106 -1.62 -23.06 -3.64
C PHE A 106 -0.46 -24.05 -3.46
N ASP A 107 -0.72 -25.20 -2.84
CA ASP A 107 0.29 -26.25 -2.55
C ASP A 107 1.53 -25.68 -1.82
N LEU A 108 1.27 -24.81 -0.83
CA LEU A 108 2.30 -24.16 -0.03
C LEU A 108 2.73 -25.05 1.16
N ASP A 109 3.93 -24.81 1.68
CA ASP A 109 4.35 -25.43 2.94
C ASP A 109 3.42 -24.97 4.08
N PRO A 110 2.78 -25.88 4.85
CA PRO A 110 1.94 -25.52 5.99
C PRO A 110 2.56 -24.54 6.98
N ASP A 111 3.88 -24.59 7.16
CA ASP A 111 4.60 -23.71 8.07
C ASP A 111 4.92 -22.32 7.45
N SER A 112 4.65 -22.14 6.16
CA SER A 112 4.85 -20.87 5.43
C SER A 112 3.63 -19.94 5.44
N VAL A 113 2.49 -20.41 5.96
CA VAL A 113 1.25 -19.64 6.07
C VAL A 113 0.74 -19.66 7.51
N CYS A 114 0.47 -18.48 8.05
CA CYS A 114 0.15 -18.27 9.46
C CYS A 114 -1.08 -17.37 9.59
N ASN A 115 -1.78 -17.48 10.71
CA ASN A 115 -2.94 -16.64 11.01
C ASN A 115 -2.47 -15.22 11.40
N PHE A 116 -2.31 -14.35 10.40
CA PHE A 116 -1.76 -13.01 10.58
C PHE A 116 -2.72 -12.06 11.30
N GLU A 117 -4.01 -12.37 11.40
CA GLU A 117 -4.99 -11.53 12.09
C GLU A 117 -4.61 -11.32 13.56
N LYS A 118 -3.95 -12.31 14.16
CA LYS A 118 -3.37 -12.20 15.51
C LYS A 118 -2.18 -11.24 15.58
N GLN A 119 -1.47 -11.07 14.47
CA GLN A 119 -0.26 -10.25 14.38
C GLN A 119 -0.55 -8.80 13.98
N ILE A 120 -1.78 -8.45 13.61
CA ILE A 120 -2.15 -7.07 13.23
C ILE A 120 -1.68 -6.02 14.26
N PRO A 121 -1.83 -6.21 15.59
CA PRO A 121 -1.30 -5.25 16.56
C PRO A 121 0.24 -5.07 16.46
N LEU A 122 0.99 -6.14 16.18
CA LEU A 122 2.45 -6.07 16.01
C LEU A 122 2.80 -5.35 14.73
N HIS A 123 2.07 -5.67 13.67
CA HIS A 123 2.25 -5.03 12.37
C HIS A 123 2.04 -3.52 12.49
N MET A 124 1.06 -3.07 13.29
CA MET A 124 0.88 -1.64 13.55
C MET A 124 2.05 -1.01 14.28
N GLN A 125 2.55 -1.67 15.32
CA GLN A 125 3.75 -1.19 16.00
C GLN A 125 4.95 -1.11 15.04
N LEU A 126 5.16 -2.11 14.18
CA LEU A 126 6.24 -2.11 13.19
C LEU A 126 6.09 -0.99 12.16
N ILE A 127 4.86 -0.69 11.72
CA ILE A 127 4.56 0.41 10.79
C ILE A 127 4.95 1.76 11.40
N THR A 128 4.70 1.99 12.70
CA THR A 128 5.07 3.27 13.35
C THR A 128 6.56 3.57 13.32
N GLN A 129 7.40 2.53 13.23
CA GLN A 129 8.85 2.65 13.25
C GLN A 129 9.43 3.03 11.89
N THR A 130 8.58 3.19 10.87
CA THR A 130 9.02 3.46 9.50
C THR A 130 9.06 4.97 9.22
N GLU A 131 10.09 5.41 8.50
CA GLU A 131 10.19 6.79 8.04
C GLU A 131 8.99 7.20 7.16
N ASN A 132 8.45 6.25 6.39
CA ASN A 132 7.26 6.47 5.56
C ASN A 132 6.03 6.83 6.39
N TYR A 133 5.78 6.08 7.46
CA TYR A 133 4.71 6.38 8.39
C TYR A 133 4.91 7.76 9.03
N GLU A 134 6.12 8.07 9.53
CA GLU A 134 6.40 9.37 10.16
C GLU A 134 6.11 10.53 9.20
N ARG A 135 6.58 10.42 7.95
CA ARG A 135 6.33 11.42 6.90
C ARG A 135 4.84 11.55 6.56
N PHE A 136 4.12 10.44 6.48
CA PHE A 136 2.69 10.42 6.17
C PHE A 136 1.88 11.03 7.31
N ALA A 137 2.06 10.54 8.54
CA ALA A 137 1.35 10.99 9.73
C ALA A 137 1.54 12.50 9.93
N LYS A 138 2.78 12.99 9.88
CA LYS A 138 3.09 14.42 10.01
C LYS A 138 2.34 15.31 9.00
N LYS A 139 2.07 14.81 7.80
CA LYS A 139 1.53 15.59 6.69
C LYS A 139 0.02 15.44 6.52
N TYR A 140 -0.54 14.29 6.89
CA TYR A 140 -1.91 13.92 6.54
C TYR A 140 -2.79 13.54 7.75
N SER A 141 -2.28 13.57 8.99
CA SER A 141 -3.06 13.18 10.19
C SER A 141 -4.34 13.99 10.43
N HIS A 142 -4.48 15.16 9.81
CA HIS A 142 -5.64 16.05 9.97
C HIS A 142 -6.74 15.85 8.92
N TYR A 143 -6.63 14.86 8.04
CA TYR A 143 -7.65 14.52 7.05
C TYR A 143 -8.48 13.32 7.46
N ASN A 144 -9.51 12.99 6.68
CA ASN A 144 -10.22 11.73 6.83
C ASN A 144 -9.28 10.60 6.45
N LEU A 145 -8.98 9.72 7.40
CA LEU A 145 -8.06 8.61 7.21
C LEU A 145 -8.81 7.30 7.03
N THR A 146 -8.48 6.59 5.96
CA THR A 146 -8.87 5.21 5.71
C THR A 146 -7.66 4.32 5.89
N LEU A 147 -7.86 3.25 6.66
CA LEU A 147 -6.97 2.11 6.66
C LEU A 147 -7.51 1.06 5.68
N SER A 148 -6.66 0.54 4.80
CA SER A 148 -6.94 -0.67 4.02
C SER A 148 -6.06 -1.82 4.51
N ILE A 149 -6.65 -3.00 4.71
CA ILE A 149 -5.93 -4.24 5.00
C ILE A 149 -6.26 -5.25 3.92
N LEU A 150 -5.22 -5.80 3.29
CA LEU A 150 -5.33 -6.78 2.23
C LEU A 150 -4.42 -7.99 2.50
N ASP A 151 -5.01 -9.17 2.38
CA ASP A 151 -4.31 -10.45 2.40
C ASP A 151 -3.76 -10.77 0.99
N GLU A 152 -2.47 -10.51 0.76
CA GLU A 152 -1.82 -10.72 -0.54
C GLU A 152 -1.09 -12.07 -0.64
N ARG A 153 -1.39 -13.03 0.24
CA ARG A 153 -0.70 -14.34 0.37
C ARG A 153 -0.93 -15.30 -0.83
N SER A 154 -0.77 -14.83 -2.06
CA SER A 154 -0.87 -15.61 -3.29
C SER A 154 0.46 -16.29 -3.68
N TYR A 155 1.59 -15.58 -3.55
CA TYR A 155 2.93 -16.06 -3.89
C TYR A 155 4.05 -15.52 -2.98
N MET A 156 3.77 -14.43 -2.25
CA MET A 156 4.62 -13.85 -1.22
C MET A 156 3.78 -13.86 0.06
N SER A 157 4.33 -14.29 1.19
CA SER A 157 3.60 -14.38 2.48
C SER A 157 3.29 -13.00 3.07
N ASN A 158 2.88 -12.02 2.28
CA ASN A 158 2.72 -10.63 2.67
C ASN A 158 1.29 -10.29 3.06
N VAL A 159 1.18 -9.44 4.08
CA VAL A 159 -0.01 -8.65 4.40
C VAL A 159 0.25 -7.22 3.97
N HIS A 160 -0.67 -6.68 3.18
CA HIS A 160 -0.61 -5.31 2.69
C HIS A 160 -1.45 -4.40 3.57
N TYR A 161 -0.85 -3.29 4.02
CA TYR A 161 -1.49 -2.24 4.78
C TYR A 161 -1.40 -0.92 4.01
N GLY A 162 -2.55 -0.34 3.69
CA GLY A 162 -2.65 1.00 3.09
C GLY A 162 -3.12 2.03 4.11
N LEU A 163 -2.39 3.12 4.27
CA LEU A 163 -2.90 4.33 4.92
C LEU A 163 -3.26 5.34 3.84
N ILE A 164 -4.52 5.76 3.83
CA ILE A 164 -5.09 6.61 2.80
C ILE A 164 -5.69 7.82 3.49
N ALA A 165 -5.31 9.01 3.06
CA ALA A 165 -5.92 10.25 3.50
C ALA A 165 -6.80 10.78 2.37
N GLU A 166 -7.98 11.30 2.68
CA GLU A 166 -8.93 11.86 1.72
C GLU A 166 -9.34 13.27 2.12
N ASN A 167 -9.45 14.18 1.14
CA ASN A 167 -9.95 15.54 1.36
C ASN A 167 -11.43 15.70 0.97
N ASP A 168 -11.96 16.91 1.20
CA ASP A 168 -13.35 17.26 0.88
C ASP A 168 -13.71 17.25 -0.63
N LYS A 169 -12.75 16.91 -1.50
CA LYS A 169 -12.89 16.82 -2.96
C LYS A 169 -12.67 15.39 -3.46
N ASN A 170 -12.79 14.40 -2.59
CA ASN A 170 -12.55 12.98 -2.87
C ASN A 170 -11.18 12.68 -3.50
N GLN A 171 -10.18 13.52 -3.22
CA GLN A 171 -8.81 13.29 -3.64
C GLN A 171 -8.07 12.58 -2.51
N SER A 172 -7.31 11.55 -2.84
CA SER A 172 -6.61 10.76 -1.84
C SER A 172 -5.09 10.72 -2.04
N ALA A 173 -4.40 10.57 -0.91
CA ALA A 173 -2.97 10.32 -0.82
C ALA A 173 -2.79 9.06 0.00
N SER A 174 -2.01 8.10 -0.48
CA SER A 174 -1.78 6.84 0.22
C SER A 174 -0.31 6.54 0.43
N THR A 175 -0.02 5.72 1.45
CA THR A 175 1.24 5.01 1.62
C THR A 175 0.96 3.56 1.99
N TYR A 176 1.86 2.65 1.62
CA TYR A 176 1.65 1.21 1.74
C TYR A 176 2.80 0.53 2.49
N PHE A 177 2.46 -0.54 3.19
CA PHE A 177 3.41 -1.37 3.94
C PHE A 177 3.11 -2.84 3.69
N HIS A 178 4.14 -3.62 3.41
CA HIS A 178 4.09 -5.07 3.31
C HIS A 178 4.90 -5.67 4.45
N ILE A 179 4.21 -6.48 5.24
CA ILE A 179 4.80 -7.23 6.35
C ILE A 179 4.57 -8.70 6.06
N ASP A 180 5.63 -9.48 6.14
CA ASP A 180 5.52 -10.93 6.08
C ASP A 180 4.65 -11.41 7.24
N SER A 181 3.58 -12.11 6.89
CA SER A 181 2.56 -12.62 7.80
C SER A 181 3.14 -13.47 8.93
N CYS A 182 4.27 -14.16 8.72
CA CYS A 182 4.71 -15.26 9.58
C CYS A 182 5.98 -14.96 10.36
N ASN A 183 6.95 -14.27 9.76
CA ASN A 183 8.16 -13.86 10.47
C ASN A 183 8.10 -12.39 10.93
N ASN A 184 7.07 -11.64 10.54
CA ASN A 184 6.89 -10.20 10.82
C ASN A 184 8.05 -9.35 10.27
N GLU A 185 8.85 -9.89 9.35
CA GLU A 185 9.86 -9.12 8.65
C GLU A 185 9.16 -8.16 7.70
N ARG A 186 9.66 -6.92 7.68
CA ARG A 186 9.24 -5.94 6.68
C ARG A 186 9.80 -6.39 5.34
N THR A 187 8.92 -6.69 4.39
CA THR A 187 9.32 -7.10 3.04
C THR A 187 9.41 -5.91 2.09
N ASP A 188 9.02 -4.71 2.55
CA ASP A 188 9.23 -3.43 1.87
C ASP A 188 10.73 -3.10 1.74
N LYS A 189 11.31 -3.33 0.56
CA LYS A 189 12.73 -3.06 0.27
C LYS A 189 13.02 -1.60 -0.11
N GLU A 190 12.47 -0.66 0.65
CA GLU A 190 12.49 0.79 0.39
C GLU A 190 11.51 1.20 -0.71
N LEU A 191 10.53 2.06 -0.35
CA LEU A 191 10.04 3.21 -1.12
C LEU A 191 8.77 3.80 -0.49
N LEU A 192 8.70 5.13 -0.37
CA LEU A 192 7.45 5.85 -0.11
C LEU A 192 6.65 5.90 -1.41
N PHE A 193 5.46 5.30 -1.40
CA PHE A 193 4.47 5.49 -2.45
C PHE A 193 3.60 6.68 -2.08
N LEU A 194 3.32 7.55 -3.05
CA LEU A 194 2.24 8.52 -2.98
C LEU A 194 1.36 8.28 -4.21
N SER A 195 0.22 7.61 -4.03
CA SER A 195 -0.80 7.49 -5.07
C SER A 195 -1.75 8.68 -4.97
N CYS A 196 -1.97 9.37 -6.08
CA CYS A 196 -2.97 10.42 -6.21
C CYS A 196 -4.20 9.87 -6.96
N PHE A 197 -5.39 10.36 -6.63
CA PHE A 197 -6.64 10.00 -7.34
C PHE A 197 -7.46 11.26 -7.64
N ASP A 198 -8.09 11.33 -8.83
CA ASP A 198 -8.89 12.46 -9.33
C ASP A 198 -10.33 12.01 -9.61
N GLU A 199 -11.33 12.86 -9.34
CA GLU A 199 -12.78 12.60 -9.31
C GLU A 199 -13.34 11.95 -10.58
N ASN A 200 -12.65 12.07 -11.72
CA ASN A 200 -13.19 11.73 -13.05
C ASN A 200 -12.36 10.68 -13.82
N THR A 201 -11.30 10.14 -13.24
CA THR A 201 -10.43 9.17 -13.93
C THR A 201 -10.07 8.02 -13.01
N HIS A 202 -10.19 6.78 -13.51
CA HIS A 202 -9.93 5.56 -12.73
C HIS A 202 -8.48 5.39 -12.23
N TYR A 203 -7.54 6.30 -12.52
CA TYR A 203 -6.18 6.26 -12.00
C TYR A 203 -5.43 7.56 -12.33
N ARG A 204 -4.76 8.23 -11.37
CA ARG A 204 -3.79 9.31 -11.67
C ARG A 204 -2.56 9.26 -10.76
N TYR A 205 -1.53 8.56 -11.23
CA TYR A 205 -0.14 8.64 -10.79
C TYR A 205 0.21 8.07 -9.40
N ALA A 206 1.20 7.16 -9.38
CA ALA A 206 1.96 6.78 -8.20
C ALA A 206 3.39 7.33 -8.33
N THR A 207 3.79 8.31 -7.52
CA THR A 207 5.16 8.85 -7.61
C THR A 207 6.08 8.17 -6.59
N PHE A 208 7.33 7.89 -7.01
CA PHE A 208 8.41 7.36 -6.16
C PHE A 208 9.28 8.50 -5.69
N ASN A 209 9.44 8.63 -4.38
CA ASN A 209 10.32 9.66 -3.84
C ASN A 209 11.78 9.17 -3.91
N TYR A 210 12.51 9.53 -4.97
CA TYR A 210 13.95 9.30 -5.14
C TYR A 210 14.76 10.61 -5.18
N ASP A 211 14.23 11.69 -4.60
CA ASP A 211 14.83 13.04 -4.57
C ASP A 211 14.89 13.73 -5.96
N ASP A 212 13.88 14.54 -6.29
CA ASP A 212 13.91 15.50 -7.41
C ASP A 212 13.67 14.96 -8.84
N ILE A 213 12.49 14.36 -9.07
CA ILE A 213 11.61 14.82 -10.17
C ILE A 213 10.61 15.83 -9.59
N VAL A 214 11.23 16.84 -8.98
CA VAL A 214 10.92 18.27 -8.98
C VAL A 214 9.50 18.66 -8.54
N SER A 215 9.29 18.73 -7.23
CA SER A 215 8.57 19.81 -6.53
C SER A 215 7.23 20.35 -7.08
N SER A 216 6.41 19.57 -7.77
CA SER A 216 5.18 20.09 -8.41
C SER A 216 3.90 19.72 -7.64
N TYR A 217 3.66 20.08 -6.37
CA TYR A 217 3.85 21.34 -5.65
C TYR A 217 3.49 21.05 -4.17
N SER A 218 4.43 20.97 -3.22
CA SER A 218 4.26 20.98 -1.74
C SER A 218 3.03 20.35 -0.98
N ASN A 219 2.08 19.61 -1.57
CA ASN A 219 0.63 19.73 -1.30
C ASN A 219 0.07 21.03 -1.87
N SER A 220 -0.72 20.99 -2.93
CA SER A 220 -1.71 22.05 -3.14
C SER A 220 -3.08 21.70 -2.52
N HIS A 221 -3.10 20.76 -1.56
CA HIS A 221 -4.23 20.01 -0.96
C HIS A 221 -4.76 18.80 -1.78
N PHE A 222 -3.90 17.81 -2.13
CA PHE A 222 -4.20 16.51 -2.79
C PHE A 222 -4.20 16.38 -4.34
N CYS A 223 -3.21 16.99 -4.97
CA CYS A 223 -2.67 16.64 -6.31
C CYS A 223 -3.19 17.46 -7.52
N LYS A 224 -2.25 18.20 -8.14
CA LYS A 224 -2.28 18.64 -9.53
C LYS A 224 -0.85 18.50 -10.08
N ALA A 225 -0.50 17.31 -10.56
CA ALA A 225 0.76 17.06 -11.26
C ALA A 225 0.51 17.26 -12.77
N GLU A 226 1.23 18.22 -13.36
CA GLU A 226 1.31 18.35 -14.82
C GLU A 226 2.58 17.60 -15.24
N LEU A 227 2.42 16.46 -15.91
CA LEU A 227 3.54 15.82 -16.58
C LEU A 227 4.05 16.76 -17.66
N ASP A 228 5.37 16.75 -17.88
CA ASP A 228 5.88 17.33 -19.11
C ASP A 228 5.22 16.61 -20.31
N PRO A 229 5.08 17.30 -21.46
CA PRO A 229 4.33 16.78 -22.60
C PRO A 229 4.76 15.37 -23.04
N TRP A 230 6.06 15.07 -22.97
CA TRP A 230 6.58 13.76 -23.35
C TRP A 230 6.11 12.67 -22.37
N ARG A 231 6.28 12.87 -21.06
CA ARG A 231 5.78 11.91 -20.06
C ARG A 231 4.27 11.74 -20.13
N GLN A 232 3.54 12.81 -20.42
CA GLN A 232 2.07 12.75 -20.58
C GLN A 232 1.68 11.78 -21.70
N SER A 233 2.38 11.82 -22.85
CA SER A 233 2.13 10.88 -23.94
C SER A 233 2.49 9.43 -23.58
N VAL A 234 3.58 9.21 -22.83
CA VAL A 234 3.93 7.86 -22.32
C VAL A 234 2.88 7.34 -21.34
N TYR A 235 2.32 8.21 -20.51
CA TYR A 235 1.24 7.84 -19.59
C TYR A 235 -0.05 7.45 -20.33
N GLU A 236 -0.45 8.22 -21.34
CA GLU A 236 -1.61 7.90 -22.18
C GLU A 236 -1.45 6.54 -22.88
N TYR A 237 -0.24 6.24 -23.34
CA TYR A 237 0.11 4.91 -23.85
C TYR A 237 -0.06 3.81 -22.78
N GLY A 238 0.37 4.05 -21.54
CA GLY A 238 0.16 3.12 -20.42
C GLY A 238 -1.31 2.87 -20.09
N GLN A 239 -2.18 3.88 -20.22
CA GLN A 239 -3.62 3.71 -20.05
C GLN A 239 -4.19 2.79 -21.13
N LYS A 240 -3.82 3.02 -22.39
CA LYS A 240 -4.20 2.16 -23.53
C LYS A 240 -3.77 0.71 -23.30
N LEU A 241 -2.52 0.48 -22.88
CA LEU A 241 -2.05 -0.88 -22.55
C LEU A 241 -2.89 -1.56 -21.46
N THR A 242 -3.31 -0.81 -20.43
CA THR A 242 -4.14 -1.34 -19.35
C THR A 242 -5.53 -1.76 -19.86
N GLU A 243 -6.12 -0.96 -20.75
CA GLU A 243 -7.41 -1.27 -21.38
C GLU A 243 -7.31 -2.48 -22.31
N GLU A 244 -6.26 -2.54 -23.14
CA GLU A 244 -5.98 -3.69 -24.02
C GLU A 244 -5.77 -4.97 -23.22
N ARG A 245 -5.02 -4.89 -22.12
CA ARG A 245 -4.83 -6.02 -21.20
C ARG A 245 -6.13 -6.50 -20.58
N ARG A 246 -6.97 -5.58 -20.08
CA ARG A 246 -8.27 -5.94 -19.49
C ARG A 246 -9.18 -6.59 -20.52
N ALA A 247 -9.22 -6.06 -21.74
CA ALA A 247 -10.01 -6.64 -22.83
C ALA A 247 -9.51 -8.05 -23.18
N PHE A 248 -8.19 -8.23 -23.27
CA PHE A 248 -7.56 -9.52 -23.51
C PHE A 248 -7.89 -10.53 -22.39
N GLU A 249 -7.72 -10.15 -21.12
CA GLU A 249 -8.05 -10.97 -19.95
C GLU A 249 -9.53 -11.40 -19.97
N MET A 250 -10.45 -10.46 -20.25
CA MET A 250 -11.89 -10.77 -20.31
C MET A 250 -12.24 -11.73 -21.46
N GLU A 251 -11.65 -11.53 -22.65
CA GLU A 251 -11.92 -12.36 -23.82
C GLU A 251 -11.36 -13.78 -23.66
N HIS A 252 -10.17 -13.91 -23.07
CA HIS A 252 -9.44 -15.17 -23.08
C HIS A 252 -9.65 -15.98 -21.80
N MET A 253 -9.73 -15.37 -20.60
CA MET A 253 -9.89 -16.15 -19.36
C MET A 253 -11.23 -16.89 -19.26
N MET A 254 -12.27 -16.42 -19.96
CA MET A 254 -13.58 -17.08 -19.98
C MET A 254 -13.64 -18.27 -20.95
N ASN A 255 -12.67 -18.42 -21.86
CA ASN A 255 -12.72 -19.37 -22.98
C ASN A 255 -11.50 -20.31 -23.05
N ILE A 256 -10.74 -20.47 -21.97
CA ILE A 256 -9.59 -21.40 -21.92
C ILE A 256 -10.12 -22.84 -21.89
N GLU A 257 -9.89 -23.61 -22.95
CA GLU A 257 -10.38 -25.00 -23.04
C GLU A 257 -9.31 -26.01 -22.63
N ASN A 258 -8.03 -25.65 -22.72
CA ASN A 258 -6.91 -26.54 -22.42
C ASN A 258 -5.68 -25.84 -21.82
N HIS A 259 -4.72 -26.65 -21.37
CA HIS A 259 -3.52 -26.18 -20.67
C HIS A 259 -2.54 -25.42 -21.58
N GLU A 260 -2.48 -25.73 -22.88
CA GLU A 260 -1.58 -25.06 -23.81
C GLU A 260 -2.06 -23.62 -24.06
N GLU A 261 -3.35 -23.44 -24.32
CA GLU A 261 -4.00 -22.11 -24.39
C GLU A 261 -3.82 -21.32 -23.11
N GLN A 262 -3.93 -21.98 -21.95
CA GLN A 262 -3.72 -21.34 -20.66
C GLN A 262 -2.30 -20.76 -20.52
N LEU A 263 -1.29 -21.51 -20.95
CA LEU A 263 0.10 -21.07 -20.91
C LEU A 263 0.35 -19.90 -21.89
N GLU A 264 -0.26 -19.93 -23.07
CA GLU A 264 -0.17 -18.83 -24.04
C GLU A 264 -0.79 -17.54 -23.50
N VAL A 265 -1.98 -17.62 -22.90
CA VAL A 265 -2.65 -16.48 -22.27
C VAL A 265 -1.79 -15.91 -21.13
N PHE A 266 -1.23 -16.76 -20.26
CA PHE A 266 -0.34 -16.29 -19.21
C PHE A 266 0.97 -15.69 -19.73
N ALA A 267 1.54 -16.25 -20.79
CA ALA A 267 2.74 -15.69 -21.41
C ALA A 267 2.48 -14.27 -21.94
N GLU A 268 1.35 -14.06 -22.61
CA GLU A 268 0.95 -12.74 -23.12
C GLU A 268 0.64 -11.76 -21.98
N MET A 269 -0.07 -12.20 -20.93
CA MET A 269 -0.32 -11.37 -19.73
C MET A 269 0.99 -10.96 -19.03
N ASN A 270 1.96 -11.86 -18.93
CA ASN A 270 3.27 -11.56 -18.36
C ASN A 270 4.03 -10.55 -19.21
N LYS A 271 4.03 -10.72 -20.53
CA LYS A 271 4.62 -9.76 -21.46
C LYS A 271 4.00 -8.37 -21.32
N GLN A 272 2.68 -8.27 -21.27
CA GLN A 272 1.97 -6.99 -21.04
C GLN A 272 2.25 -6.41 -19.66
N GLY A 273 2.40 -7.25 -18.64
CA GLY A 273 2.82 -6.85 -17.29
C GLY A 273 4.23 -6.27 -17.26
N ASP A 274 5.20 -6.92 -17.91
CA ASP A 274 6.57 -6.45 -18.01
C ASP A 274 6.67 -5.12 -18.78
N LEU A 275 5.91 -4.99 -19.87
CA LEU A 275 5.80 -3.74 -20.63
C LEU A 275 5.17 -2.63 -19.78
N GLY A 276 4.10 -2.94 -19.04
CA GLY A 276 3.46 -2.02 -18.11
C GLY A 276 4.43 -1.53 -17.03
N ASN A 277 5.27 -2.42 -16.50
CA ASN A 277 6.30 -2.05 -15.53
C ASN A 277 7.34 -1.09 -16.13
N ILE A 278 7.76 -1.30 -17.40
CA ILE A 278 8.65 -0.38 -18.10
C ILE A 278 7.99 0.98 -18.26
N VAL A 279 6.81 1.05 -18.87
CA VAL A 279 6.07 2.30 -19.08
C VAL A 279 5.91 3.06 -17.77
N TRP A 280 5.52 2.35 -16.71
CA TRP A 280 5.40 2.92 -15.39
C TRP A 280 6.73 3.47 -14.86
N SER A 281 7.85 2.76 -15.06
CA SER A 281 9.18 3.24 -14.67
C SER A 281 9.59 4.50 -15.44
N ILE A 282 9.18 4.63 -16.71
CA ILE A 282 9.43 5.82 -17.54
C ILE A 282 8.61 7.01 -17.05
N VAL A 283 7.32 6.81 -16.77
CA VAL A 283 6.42 7.87 -16.30
C VAL A 283 6.84 8.38 -14.93
N HIS A 284 7.23 7.47 -14.02
CA HIS A 284 7.42 7.79 -12.60
C HIS A 284 8.87 7.87 -12.13
N GLY A 285 9.81 7.40 -12.94
CA GLY A 285 11.24 7.36 -12.64
C GLY A 285 12.08 8.24 -13.56
N LYS A 286 13.39 8.00 -13.52
CA LYS A 286 14.34 8.59 -14.47
C LYS A 286 14.55 7.58 -15.59
N PHE A 287 14.11 7.90 -16.80
CA PHE A 287 14.28 6.98 -17.95
C PHE A 287 15.74 6.49 -18.10
N ASP A 288 16.72 7.38 -17.88
CA ASP A 288 18.15 7.05 -17.98
C ASP A 288 18.70 6.30 -16.76
N ASP A 289 17.89 5.99 -15.75
CA ASP A 289 18.38 5.23 -14.61
C ASP A 289 18.67 3.76 -14.98
N GLN A 290 19.64 3.19 -14.28
CA GLN A 290 20.08 1.82 -14.54
C GLN A 290 18.93 0.81 -14.42
N LYS A 291 18.00 1.06 -13.49
CA LYS A 291 16.85 0.19 -13.23
C LYS A 291 15.93 0.10 -14.45
N THR A 292 15.53 1.23 -15.00
CA THR A 292 14.66 1.31 -16.19
C THR A 292 15.36 0.71 -17.41
N GLN A 293 16.65 1.00 -17.58
CA GLN A 293 17.44 0.43 -18.67
C GLN A 293 17.60 -1.10 -18.55
N ASP A 294 17.73 -1.63 -17.33
CA ASP A 294 17.80 -3.07 -17.09
C ASP A 294 16.44 -3.75 -17.33
N MET A 295 15.33 -3.11 -16.97
CA MET A 295 13.98 -3.59 -17.29
C MET A 295 13.76 -3.68 -18.81
N ILE A 296 14.16 -2.66 -19.57
CA ILE A 296 14.09 -2.66 -21.04
C ILE A 296 14.91 -3.82 -21.62
N LYS A 297 16.18 -3.97 -21.21
CA LYS A 297 17.03 -5.07 -21.70
C LYS A 297 16.47 -6.45 -21.36
N GLN A 298 15.89 -6.59 -20.17
CA GLN A 298 15.26 -7.85 -19.76
C GLN A 298 14.05 -8.16 -20.63
N TYR A 299 13.17 -7.18 -20.85
CA TYR A 299 12.04 -7.31 -21.75
C TYR A 299 12.49 -7.67 -23.16
N GLU A 300 13.49 -6.98 -23.70
CA GLU A 300 14.01 -7.25 -25.04
C GLU A 300 14.56 -8.67 -25.21
N LYS A 301 15.23 -9.16 -24.17
CA LYS A 301 15.74 -10.53 -24.13
C LYS A 301 14.62 -11.57 -24.08
N GLN A 302 13.51 -11.28 -23.40
CA GLN A 302 12.42 -12.22 -23.18
C GLN A 302 11.38 -12.20 -24.30
N HIS A 303 11.05 -11.01 -24.80
CA HIS A 303 9.86 -10.74 -25.60
C HIS A 303 10.16 -10.12 -26.98
N GLY A 304 11.42 -9.79 -27.26
CA GLY A 304 11.82 -9.05 -28.46
C GLY A 304 11.70 -7.54 -28.28
N SER A 305 11.73 -6.76 -29.36
CA SER A 305 11.76 -5.30 -29.28
C SER A 305 10.57 -4.70 -28.52
N LEU A 306 10.78 -3.52 -27.93
CA LEU A 306 9.67 -2.69 -27.46
C LEU A 306 8.70 -2.42 -28.63
N PRO A 307 7.39 -2.25 -28.36
CA PRO A 307 6.44 -1.87 -29.40
C PRO A 307 6.81 -0.55 -30.06
N ASP A 308 6.58 -0.44 -31.37
CA ASP A 308 6.93 0.73 -32.18
C ASP A 308 6.36 2.04 -31.59
N GLU A 309 5.12 2.00 -31.10
CA GLU A 309 4.47 3.16 -30.48
C GLU A 309 5.22 3.64 -29.21
N LEU A 310 5.77 2.73 -28.41
CA LEU A 310 6.59 3.11 -27.25
C LEU A 310 7.98 3.61 -27.68
N LEU A 311 8.57 3.00 -28.71
CA LEU A 311 9.86 3.44 -29.26
C LEU A 311 9.77 4.87 -29.81
N GLU A 312 8.73 5.18 -30.57
CA GLU A 312 8.48 6.54 -31.09
C GLU A 312 8.35 7.55 -29.94
N LEU A 313 7.64 7.19 -28.87
CA LEU A 313 7.54 8.05 -27.68
C LEU A 313 8.89 8.26 -27.02
N ILE A 314 9.73 7.24 -26.90
CA ILE A 314 11.09 7.34 -26.35
C ILE A 314 11.98 8.22 -27.22
N GLU A 315 11.90 8.09 -28.56
CA GLU A 315 12.68 8.90 -29.50
C GLU A 315 12.31 10.38 -29.44
N ASN A 316 11.01 10.68 -29.37
CA ASN A 316 10.46 12.05 -29.26
C ASN A 316 10.87 12.78 -27.98
N ARG A 317 11.39 12.08 -26.97
CA ARG A 317 12.00 12.69 -25.78
C ARG A 317 13.13 13.65 -26.16
N ASN A 318 13.94 13.28 -27.16
CA ASN A 318 15.16 14.01 -27.52
C ASN A 318 14.90 15.24 -28.41
N GLU A 319 13.65 15.45 -28.82
CA GLU A 319 13.24 16.57 -29.68
C GLU A 319 12.68 17.77 -28.89
N ASN A 320 12.50 17.61 -27.57
CA ASN A 320 11.98 18.63 -26.64
C ASN A 320 13.03 19.08 -25.62
#